data_AF-A0A3D4TB63-F1
#
_entry.id   AF-A0A3D4TB63-F1
#
_cell.length_a   1.000
_cell.length_b   1.000
_cell.length_c   1.000
_cell.angle_alpha   90.00
_cell.angle_beta   90.00
_cell.angle_gamma   90.00
#
_symmetry.space_group_name_H-M   'P 1'
#
loop_
_entity.id
_entity.type
_entity.pdbx_description
1 polymer ?
#
loop_
_entity_poly.entity_id
_entity_poly.type
_entity_poly.pdbx_seq_one_letter_code
_entity_poly.pdbx_strand_id
1 'polypeptide(L)' 'MFFIASKLLYFLLSPLTWILLAVILRWRAKLQVWKRRWGTIAIVLLVVFTNTFIHKQVTLA' A
#
# COMPACT_ATOMS: atom_id res chain seq x y z
N MET A 1 -18.33 -17.46 -6.92
CA MET A 1 -18.78 -16.38 -6.02
C MET A 1 -17.86 -16.17 -4.82
N PHE A 2 -17.26 -17.22 -4.22
CA PHE A 2 -16.16 -17.06 -3.25
C PHE A 2 -14.80 -16.71 -3.89
N PHE A 3 -14.51 -17.31 -5.05
CA PHE A 3 -13.19 -17.24 -5.72
C PHE A 3 -12.81 -15.86 -6.28
N ILE A 4 -13.80 -15.04 -6.67
CA ILE A 4 -13.56 -13.68 -7.18
C ILE A 4 -13.34 -12.71 -6.02
N ALA A 5 -14.14 -12.84 -4.96
CA ALA A 5 -14.02 -12.03 -3.76
C ALA A 5 -12.66 -12.25 -3.08
N SER A 6 -12.19 -13.51 -2.98
CA SER A 6 -10.88 -13.83 -2.42
C SER A 6 -9.72 -13.30 -3.27
N LYS A 7 -9.83 -13.29 -4.60
CA LYS A 7 -8.84 -12.68 -5.49
C LYS A 7 -8.77 -11.15 -5.33
N LEU A 8 -9.92 -10.52 -5.17
CA LEU A 8 -10.05 -9.09 -4.89
C LEU A 8 -9.49 -8.75 -3.50
N LEU A 9 -9.79 -9.56 -2.49
CA LEU A 9 -9.21 -9.44 -1.16
C LEU A 9 -7.70 -9.59 -1.19
N TYR A 10 -7.17 -10.60 -1.89
CA TYR A 10 -5.72 -10.80 -2.01
C TYR A 10 -5.05 -9.61 -2.71
N PHE A 11 -5.70 -9.05 -3.74
CA PHE A 11 -5.25 -7.84 -4.41
C PHE A 11 -5.32 -6.62 -3.48
N LEU A 12 -6.38 -6.46 -2.69
CA LEU A 12 -6.54 -5.38 -1.71
C LEU A 12 -5.63 -5.56 -0.48
N LEU A 13 -5.22 -6.78 -0.15
CA LEU A 13 -4.26 -7.08 0.91
C LEU A 13 -2.82 -6.92 0.44
N SER A 14 -2.60 -6.82 -0.88
CA SER A 14 -1.27 -6.61 -1.42
C SER A 14 -0.77 -5.20 -1.07
N PRO A 15 0.40 -5.08 -0.44
CA PRO A 15 0.98 -3.79 -0.09
C PRO A 15 1.15 -2.83 -1.26
N LEU A 16 1.51 -3.39 -2.41
CA LEU A 16 1.80 -2.64 -3.63
C LEU A 16 0.56 -1.94 -4.18
N THR A 17 -0.64 -2.52 -4.00
CA THR A 17 -1.87 -1.92 -4.52
C THR A 17 -2.26 -0.67 -3.75
N TRP A 18 -2.07 -0.63 -2.43
CA TRP A 18 -2.26 0.57 -1.61
C TRP A 18 -1.24 1.67 -1.91
N ILE A 19 0.01 1.29 -2.16
CA ILE A 19 1.06 2.24 -2.59
C ILE A 19 0.67 2.86 -3.93
N LEU A 20 0.28 2.04 -4.92
CA LEU A 20 -0.20 2.52 -6.22
C LEU A 20 -1.44 3.41 -6.10
N LEU A 21 -2.43 3.00 -5.28
CA LEU A 21 -3.63 3.79 -5.00
C LEU A 21 -3.28 5.15 -4.38
N ALA A 22 -2.39 5.19 -3.40
CA ALA A 22 -1.96 6.43 -2.76
C ALA A 22 -1.24 7.37 -3.74
N VAL A 23 -0.44 6.83 -4.66
CA VAL A 23 0.23 7.59 -5.73
C VAL A 23 -0.78 8.16 -6.73
N ILE A 24 -1.77 7.36 -7.15
CA ILE A 24 -2.84 7.81 -8.07
C ILE A 24 -3.70 8.88 -7.41
N LEU A 25 -4.08 8.69 -6.14
CA LEU A 25 -4.87 9.65 -5.36
C LEU A 25 -4.08 10.95 -5.13
N ARG A 26 -2.76 10.88 -4.92
CA ARG A 26 -1.88 12.05 -4.88
C ARG A 26 -1.92 12.83 -6.20
N TRP A 27 -1.93 12.17 -7.35
CA TRP A 27 -1.97 12.85 -8.64
C TRP A 27 -3.33 13.52 -8.90
N ARG A 28 -4.43 12.85 -8.51
CA ARG A 28 -5.80 13.38 -8.65
C ARG A 28 -6.13 14.47 -7.62
N ALA A 29 -5.42 14.56 -6.51
CA ALA A 29 -5.69 15.54 -5.47
C ALA A 29 -5.36 16.98 -5.93
N LYS A 30 -6.39 17.84 -5.99
CA LYS A 30 -6.25 19.26 -6.34
C LYS A 30 -5.69 20.10 -5.18
N LEU A 31 -6.00 19.73 -3.93
CA LEU A 31 -5.49 20.41 -2.74
C LEU A 31 -4.05 20.00 -2.41
N GLN A 32 -3.19 20.99 -2.19
CA GLN A 32 -1.80 20.81 -1.73
C GLN A 32 -1.69 19.99 -0.43
N VAL A 33 -2.63 20.20 0.51
CA VAL A 33 -2.66 19.47 1.79
C VAL A 33 -2.84 17.97 1.59
N TRP A 34 -3.80 17.58 0.73
CA TRP A 34 -4.07 16.18 0.43
C TRP A 34 -2.94 15.55 -0.38
N LYS A 35 -2.33 16.30 -1.32
CA LYS A 35 -1.13 15.85 -2.05
C LYS A 35 0.03 15.46 -1.13
N ARG A 36 0.28 16.26 -0.07
CA ARG A 36 1.32 15.94 0.92
C ARG A 36 0.95 14.73 1.76
N ARG A 37 -0.29 14.66 2.27
CA ARG A 37 -0.78 13.53 3.07
C ARG A 37 -0.68 12.20 2.31
N TRP A 38 -1.17 12.16 1.07
CA TRP A 38 -1.07 10.96 0.22
C TRP A 38 0.38 10.58 -0.09
N GLY A 39 1.28 11.56 -0.26
CA GLY A 39 2.71 11.32 -0.40
C GLY A 39 3.33 10.68 0.86
N THR A 40 3.04 11.20 2.04
CA THR A 40 3.51 10.64 3.32
C THR A 40 2.97 9.23 3.53
N ILE A 41 1.69 9.00 3.27
CA ILE A 41 1.06 7.67 3.37
C ILE A 41 1.74 6.67 2.43
N ALA A 42 1.99 7.06 1.17
CA ALA A 42 2.69 6.19 0.22
C ALA A 42 4.12 5.84 0.69
N ILE A 43 4.85 6.81 1.23
CA ILE A 43 6.21 6.59 1.76
C ILE A 43 6.17 5.68 2.98
N VAL A 44 5.26 5.89 3.93
CA VAL A 44 5.11 5.04 5.13
C VAL A 44 4.74 3.62 4.72
N LEU A 45 3.78 3.44 3.81
CA LEU A 45 3.41 2.12 3.30
C LEU A 45 4.59 1.44 2.60
N LEU A 46 5.35 2.17 1.77
CA LEU A 46 6.53 1.64 1.12
C LEU A 46 7.59 1.23 2.15
N VAL A 47 7.88 2.06 3.15
CA VAL A 47 8.87 1.73 4.18
C VAL A 47 8.44 0.54 5.03
N VAL A 48 7.16 0.44 5.41
CA VAL A 48 6.63 -0.65 6.24
C VAL A 48 6.62 -1.97 5.46
N PHE A 49 6.21 -1.95 4.20
CA PHE A 49 6.04 -3.17 3.41
C PHE A 49 7.25 -3.57 2.56
N THR A 50 8.08 -2.61 2.14
CA THR A 50 9.38 -2.88 1.47
C THR A 50 10.47 -3.18 2.49
N ASN A 51 10.29 -2.88 3.79
CA ASN A 51 11.10 -3.50 4.83
C ASN A 51 10.79 -5.00 4.91
N THR A 52 11.52 -5.75 4.11
CA THR A 52 11.80 -7.16 4.29
C THR A 52 12.37 -7.48 5.67
N PHE A 53 12.66 -6.49 6.53
CA PHE A 53 13.05 -6.67 7.93
C PHE A 53 12.04 -7.46 8.76
N ILE A 54 10.73 -7.22 8.57
CA ILE A 54 9.68 -8.02 9.24
C ILE A 54 9.55 -9.40 8.58
N HIS A 55 9.61 -9.43 7.25
CA HIS A 55 9.45 -10.69 6.51
C HIS A 55 10.61 -11.68 6.75
N LYS A 56 11.83 -11.18 6.98
CA LYS A 56 13.00 -11.98 7.35
C LYS A 56 13.01 -12.38 8.82
N GLN A 57 12.46 -11.58 9.74
CA GLN A 57 12.34 -11.98 11.14
C GLN A 57 11.33 -13.10 11.34
N VAL A 58 10.25 -13.13 10.55
CA VAL A 58 9.21 -14.18 10.66
C VAL A 58 9.65 -15.51 9.99
N THR A 59 10.49 -15.48 8.95
CA THR A 59 11.00 -16.74 8.34
C THR A 59 12.24 -17.31 9.03
N LEU A 60 12.85 -16.60 9.99
CA LEU A 60 13.98 -17.06 10.80
C LEU A 60 13.60 -17.32 12.28
N ALA A 61 12.31 -17.30 12.63
CA ALA A 61 11.79 -17.64 13.95
C ALA A 61 11.11 -19.01 13.95
#